data_AF-A0A7S4MPG3-F1
#
_entry.id   AF-A0A7S4MPG3-F1
#
_cell.length_a   1.000
_cell.length_b   1.000
_cell.length_c   1.000
_cell.angle_alpha   90.00
_cell.angle_beta   90.00
_cell.angle_gamma   90.00
#
_symmetry.space_group_name_H-M   'P 1'
#
loop_
_entity.id
_entity.type
_entity.pdbx_description
1 polymer ?
#
loop_
_entity_poly.entity_id
_entity_poly.type
_entity_poly.pdbx_seq_one_letter_code
_entity_poly.pdbx_strand_id
1 'polypeptide(L)'
;MENNMLEYTPRIPTHWKFSKQRKLETPLSDPAPAVLAPKNECKGFDSWLKKQCENTKEIQSLWSVLAASERGADPRAAISSGEVPFGFSDSFVWPKVVKTLQGVTNKMNSGSQRKQELKNRMEELRAELNKCEEEYALITESVQVWEEMKAPCEQATKLAQSCQELEEEFSSVVEQALEEPEDLSADHLILVFNAVGLSRDIIQKIAAERMTGDEFLDPYNSAIYEGLTNEERLDVGYCKHMMEIRQIPYSKHDDCVICRCDTEELIYLFEEHEEWKLSPDIAKKKCINGPRFFMMSINELEETFSISRAQARTVWKEKKQIHYAALSPGI
;
A
#
# COMPACT_ATOMS: atom_id res chain seq x y z
N MET A 1 -6.37 4.11 38.06
CA MET A 1 -6.58 5.54 38.39
C MET A 1 -7.43 6.06 37.23
N GLU A 2 -8.68 6.49 37.34
CA GLU A 2 -9.53 6.93 38.45
C GLU A 2 -10.97 6.41 38.26
N ASN A 3 -11.67 6.23 39.38
CA ASN A 3 -13.12 6.08 39.46
C ASN A 3 -13.79 7.46 39.39
N ASN A 4 -14.94 7.55 38.72
CA ASN A 4 -16.18 8.07 39.30
C ASN A 4 -17.35 7.75 38.35
N MET A 5 -18.19 6.77 38.68
CA MET A 5 -19.31 6.87 39.62
C MET A 5 -20.51 7.60 39.01
N LEU A 6 -21.47 6.82 38.53
CA LEU A 6 -22.88 6.91 38.94
C LEU A 6 -23.51 5.52 38.76
N GLU A 7 -23.41 4.76 39.86
CA GLU A 7 -24.38 3.83 40.49
C GLU A 7 -25.77 3.68 39.83
N TYR A 8 -26.57 2.61 39.95
CA TYR A 8 -26.51 1.27 40.55
C TYR A 8 -27.94 0.68 40.32
N THR A 9 -28.07 -0.49 39.69
CA THR A 9 -29.25 -1.40 39.83
C THR A 9 -29.16 -2.12 41.19
N PRO A 10 -30.21 -2.64 41.90
CA PRO A 10 -31.40 -3.33 41.36
C PRO A 10 -32.71 -3.37 42.22
N ARG A 11 -33.80 -3.86 41.60
CA ARG A 11 -34.98 -4.62 42.10
C ARG A 11 -35.71 -4.31 43.45
N ILE A 12 -36.99 -3.91 43.27
CA ILE A 12 -38.31 -4.36 43.86
C ILE A 12 -38.41 -4.64 45.39
N PRO A 13 -39.52 -4.26 46.07
CA PRO A 13 -40.58 -5.26 46.32
C PRO A 13 -42.04 -4.75 46.32
N THR A 14 -42.90 -5.76 46.36
CA THR A 14 -44.35 -5.91 46.28
C THR A 14 -45.22 -5.22 47.37
N HIS A 15 -46.55 -5.22 47.09
CA HIS A 15 -47.71 -5.25 48.02
C HIS A 15 -48.55 -3.96 48.26
N TRP A 16 -49.78 -3.96 47.71
CA TRP A 16 -51.06 -3.67 48.41
C TRP A 16 -52.24 -4.05 47.48
N LYS A 17 -52.79 -5.27 47.57
CA LYS A 17 -54.01 -5.74 48.28
C LYS A 17 -55.37 -5.14 47.82
N PHE A 18 -56.17 -6.02 47.18
CA PHE A 18 -57.62 -6.34 47.34
C PHE A 18 -58.45 -5.45 48.33
N SER A 19 -59.74 -5.10 48.14
CA SER A 19 -60.92 -5.77 47.57
C SER A 19 -62.20 -4.87 47.60
N LYS A 20 -63.24 -5.28 46.84
CA LYS A 20 -64.69 -4.90 46.87
C LYS A 20 -65.02 -3.52 46.26
N GLN A 21 -66.11 -3.30 45.49
CA GLN A 21 -67.48 -3.85 45.49
C GLN A 21 -68.06 -3.93 44.06
N ARG A 22 -69.08 -4.79 43.89
CA ARG A 22 -70.03 -4.78 42.78
C ARG A 22 -70.57 -3.36 42.52
N LYS A 23 -70.57 -2.94 41.27
CA LYS A 23 -71.71 -2.22 40.68
C LYS A 23 -71.97 -2.75 39.28
N LEU A 24 -73.22 -3.16 39.09
CA LEU A 24 -73.84 -3.45 37.82
C LEU A 24 -74.01 -2.11 37.09
N GLU A 25 -73.28 -1.87 36.02
CA GLU A 25 -73.59 -0.81 35.05
C GLU A 25 -73.33 -1.37 33.64
N THR A 26 -74.37 -1.91 33.02
CA THR A 26 -74.62 -1.65 31.59
C THR A 26 -75.16 -0.22 31.48
N PRO A 27 -75.04 0.50 30.35
CA PRO A 27 -74.41 0.16 29.07
C PRO A 27 -73.56 1.30 28.45
N LEU A 28 -72.69 0.97 27.50
CA LEU A 28 -72.63 1.65 26.18
C LEU A 28 -71.61 0.88 25.35
N SER A 29 -72.13 0.11 24.39
CA SER A 29 -71.31 -0.47 23.35
C SER A 29 -70.82 0.70 22.52
N ASP A 30 -69.52 0.98 22.56
CA ASP A 30 -68.91 1.62 21.41
C ASP A 30 -69.21 0.73 20.20
N PRO A 31 -69.70 1.30 19.08
CA PRO A 31 -69.87 0.52 17.87
C PRO A 31 -68.50 -0.05 17.50
N ALA A 32 -68.45 -1.37 17.28
CA ALA A 32 -67.25 -2.01 16.75
C ALA A 32 -66.76 -1.19 15.54
N PRO A 33 -65.43 -0.95 15.41
CA PRO A 33 -64.91 -0.20 14.28
C PRO A 33 -65.42 -0.84 13.00
N ALA A 34 -65.97 -0.01 12.09
CA ALA A 34 -66.48 -0.46 10.81
C ALA A 34 -65.38 -1.24 10.09
N VAL A 35 -65.50 -2.58 10.10
CA VAL A 35 -64.61 -3.45 9.37
C VAL A 35 -64.96 -3.28 7.90
N LEU A 36 -64.26 -2.36 7.23
CA LEU A 36 -64.26 -2.31 5.78
C LEU A 36 -63.62 -3.60 5.28
N ALA A 37 -64.45 -4.51 4.79
CA ALA A 37 -63.98 -5.73 4.17
C ALA A 37 -63.13 -5.42 2.94
N PRO A 38 -62.06 -6.19 2.67
CA PRO A 38 -61.36 -6.09 1.40
C PRO A 38 -62.33 -6.54 0.30
N LYS A 39 -62.65 -5.65 -0.64
CA LYS A 39 -63.59 -5.87 -1.77
C LYS A 39 -63.18 -6.95 -2.78
N ASN A 40 -62.26 -7.84 -2.44
CA ASN A 40 -61.90 -8.99 -3.24
C ASN A 40 -61.69 -10.18 -2.31
N GLU A 41 -62.42 -11.27 -2.56
CA GLU A 41 -62.10 -12.59 -2.02
C GLU A 41 -60.61 -12.85 -2.23
N CYS A 42 -59.82 -12.71 -1.17
CA CYS A 42 -58.39 -12.95 -1.23
C CYS A 42 -58.22 -14.47 -1.26
N LYS A 43 -58.41 -15.10 -2.43
CA LYS A 43 -58.34 -16.57 -2.63
C LYS A 43 -57.07 -17.18 -2.02
N GLY A 44 -55.97 -16.41 -1.98
CA GLY A 44 -54.72 -16.77 -1.32
C GLY A 44 -54.81 -16.80 0.22
N PHE A 45 -55.44 -15.80 0.84
CA PHE A 45 -55.68 -15.76 2.29
C PHE A 45 -56.60 -16.91 2.72
N ASP A 46 -57.62 -17.18 1.92
CA ASP A 46 -58.62 -18.21 2.18
C ASP A 46 -58.05 -19.63 2.05
N SER A 47 -57.23 -19.88 1.02
CA SER A 47 -56.48 -21.14 0.87
C SER A 47 -55.44 -21.34 1.97
N TRP A 48 -54.87 -20.26 2.52
CA TRP A 48 -53.85 -20.34 3.55
C TRP A 48 -54.47 -20.57 4.94
N LEU A 49 -55.56 -19.87 5.27
CA LEU A 49 -56.36 -20.13 6.46
C LEU A 49 -56.85 -21.57 6.49
N LYS A 50 -57.39 -22.10 5.39
CA LYS A 50 -57.80 -23.52 5.28
C LYS A 50 -56.65 -24.52 5.49
N LYS A 51 -55.40 -24.13 5.18
CA LYS A 51 -54.21 -24.95 5.45
C LYS A 51 -53.72 -24.86 6.90
N GLN A 52 -54.03 -23.79 7.62
CA GLN A 52 -53.55 -23.56 8.99
C GLN A 52 -54.60 -23.89 10.06
N CYS A 53 -55.89 -23.69 9.76
CA CYS A 53 -57.00 -24.10 10.61
C CYS A 53 -57.46 -25.48 10.14
N GLU A 54 -57.13 -26.52 10.88
CA GLU A 54 -57.61 -27.88 10.62
C GLU A 54 -59.16 -27.98 10.69
N ASN A 55 -59.82 -26.99 11.29
CA ASN A 55 -61.28 -26.93 11.44
C ASN A 55 -61.92 -25.88 10.51
N THR A 56 -62.56 -26.34 9.44
CA THR A 56 -63.27 -25.52 8.45
C THR A 56 -64.45 -24.72 9.00
N LYS A 57 -65.05 -25.16 10.12
CA LYS A 57 -66.22 -24.51 10.72
C LYS A 57 -65.90 -23.14 11.31
N GLU A 58 -64.72 -22.95 11.88
CA GLU A 58 -64.28 -21.69 12.50
C GLU A 58 -64.02 -20.61 11.43
N ILE A 59 -63.48 -21.00 10.28
CA ILE A 59 -63.28 -20.12 9.12
C ILE A 59 -64.63 -19.71 8.51
N GLN A 60 -65.56 -20.66 8.35
CA GLN A 60 -66.90 -20.38 7.85
C GLN A 60 -67.64 -19.40 8.76
N SER A 61 -67.48 -19.55 10.07
CA SER A 61 -68.07 -18.66 11.07
C SER A 61 -67.55 -17.22 10.94
N LEU A 62 -66.24 -17.05 10.72
CA LEU A 62 -65.60 -15.75 10.49
C LEU A 62 -66.19 -15.05 9.26
N TRP A 63 -66.32 -15.77 8.14
CA TRP A 63 -66.86 -15.23 6.90
C TRP A 63 -68.35 -14.87 7.01
N SER A 64 -69.14 -15.68 7.73
CA SER A 64 -70.54 -15.35 8.03
C SER A 64 -70.69 -14.04 8.83
N VAL A 65 -69.80 -13.79 9.81
CA VAL A 65 -69.78 -12.53 10.56
C VAL A 65 -69.38 -11.35 9.68
N LEU A 66 -68.34 -11.50 8.86
CA LEU A 66 -67.89 -10.44 7.95
C LEU A 66 -69.00 -10.08 6.96
N ALA A 67 -69.65 -11.08 6.37
CA ALA A 67 -70.77 -10.88 5.45
C ALA A 67 -71.99 -10.23 6.13
N ALA A 68 -72.29 -10.57 7.39
CA ALA A 68 -73.35 -9.92 8.17
C ALA A 68 -73.01 -8.46 8.51
N SER A 69 -71.76 -8.20 8.92
CA SER A 69 -71.26 -6.85 9.21
C SER A 69 -71.25 -5.96 7.97
N GLU A 70 -70.92 -6.49 6.78
CA GLU A 70 -70.98 -5.77 5.50
C GLU A 70 -72.40 -5.33 5.11
N ARG A 71 -73.41 -6.11 5.51
CA ARG A 71 -74.83 -5.76 5.34
C ARG A 71 -75.34 -4.75 6.39
N GLY A 72 -74.47 -4.26 7.26
CA GLY A 72 -74.81 -3.31 8.32
C GLY A 72 -75.47 -3.93 9.55
N ALA A 73 -75.43 -5.26 9.70
CA ALA A 73 -75.98 -5.94 10.88
C ALA A 73 -75.01 -5.83 12.07
N ASP A 74 -75.55 -5.52 13.26
CA ASP A 74 -74.79 -5.58 14.51
C ASP A 74 -74.37 -7.04 14.79
N PRO A 75 -73.07 -7.34 15.05
CA PRO A 75 -72.61 -8.66 15.46
C PRO A 75 -73.45 -9.29 16.58
N ARG A 76 -74.00 -8.47 17.50
CA ARG A 76 -74.90 -8.95 18.57
C ARG A 76 -76.22 -9.47 18.03
N ALA A 77 -76.79 -8.78 17.05
CA ALA A 77 -78.03 -9.18 16.39
C ALA A 77 -77.82 -10.47 15.58
N ALA A 78 -76.67 -10.59 14.90
CA ALA A 78 -76.33 -11.77 14.11
C ALA A 78 -76.04 -13.02 14.97
N ILE A 79 -75.49 -12.85 16.17
CA ILE A 79 -75.38 -13.93 17.16
C ILE A 79 -76.78 -14.31 17.68
N SER A 80 -77.61 -13.32 17.98
CA SER A 80 -78.96 -13.54 18.54
C SER A 80 -79.93 -14.18 17.54
N SER A 81 -79.74 -13.94 16.24
CA SER A 81 -80.52 -14.58 15.16
C SER A 81 -80.02 -15.98 14.80
N GLY A 82 -78.90 -16.42 15.37
CA GLY A 82 -78.28 -17.71 15.07
C GLY A 82 -77.51 -17.77 13.75
N GLU A 83 -77.35 -16.63 13.05
CA GLU A 83 -76.52 -16.53 11.83
C GLU A 83 -75.02 -16.71 12.15
N VAL A 84 -74.63 -16.41 13.38
CA VAL A 84 -73.25 -16.45 13.86
C VAL A 84 -73.16 -17.41 15.06
N PRO A 85 -72.23 -18.38 15.05
CA PRO A 85 -72.13 -19.32 16.15
C PRO A 85 -71.60 -18.66 17.41
N PHE A 86 -72.18 -19.07 18.54
CA PHE A 86 -71.75 -18.71 19.87
C PHE A 86 -71.51 -19.99 20.67
N GLY A 87 -70.54 -19.96 21.58
CA GLY A 87 -70.18 -21.08 22.42
C GLY A 87 -70.49 -20.78 23.88
N PHE A 88 -70.79 -21.81 24.67
CA PHE A 88 -70.93 -21.67 26.11
C PHE A 88 -69.57 -21.44 26.77
N SER A 89 -69.55 -21.12 28.07
CA SER A 89 -68.36 -20.69 28.80
C SER A 89 -67.19 -21.68 28.79
N ASP A 90 -67.49 -22.97 28.59
CA ASP A 90 -66.52 -24.06 28.48
C ASP A 90 -66.05 -24.32 27.03
N SER A 91 -66.64 -23.63 26.05
CA SER A 91 -66.54 -23.94 24.62
C SER A 91 -66.63 -22.69 23.73
N PHE A 92 -66.08 -21.57 24.19
CA PHE A 92 -66.09 -20.32 23.42
C PHE A 92 -65.42 -20.46 22.04
N VAL A 93 -66.15 -20.08 20.99
CA VAL A 93 -65.70 -20.19 19.59
C VAL A 93 -64.73 -19.07 19.21
N TRP A 94 -65.05 -17.82 19.56
CA TRP A 94 -64.34 -16.63 19.09
C TRP A 94 -62.91 -16.43 19.62
N PRO A 95 -62.58 -16.76 20.89
CA PRO A 95 -61.20 -16.70 21.37
C PRO A 95 -60.25 -17.60 20.58
N LYS A 96 -60.72 -18.76 20.12
CA LYS A 96 -59.94 -19.68 19.29
C LYS A 96 -59.70 -19.12 17.89
N VAL A 97 -60.72 -18.49 17.29
CA VAL A 97 -60.60 -17.76 16.01
C VAL A 97 -59.59 -16.62 16.12
N VAL A 98 -59.68 -15.79 17.17
CA VAL A 98 -58.75 -14.68 17.40
C VAL A 98 -57.31 -15.16 17.57
N LYS A 99 -57.08 -16.18 18.41
CA LYS A 99 -55.74 -16.76 18.60
C LYS A 99 -55.14 -17.27 17.29
N THR A 100 -55.98 -17.87 16.45
CA THR A 100 -55.57 -18.37 15.15
C THR A 100 -55.20 -17.24 14.20
N LEU A 101 -56.02 -16.19 14.09
CA LEU A 101 -55.72 -14.99 13.30
C LEU A 101 -54.46 -14.26 13.77
N GLN A 102 -54.23 -14.17 15.08
CA GLN A 102 -52.98 -13.61 15.61
C GLN A 102 -51.76 -14.46 15.22
N GLY A 103 -51.88 -15.79 15.26
CA GLY A 103 -50.86 -16.71 14.75
C GLY A 103 -50.59 -16.54 13.25
N VAL A 104 -51.64 -16.27 12.47
CA VAL A 104 -51.54 -15.96 11.03
C VAL A 104 -50.70 -14.72 10.78
N THR A 105 -51.07 -13.62 11.43
CA THR A 105 -50.37 -12.33 11.29
C THR A 105 -48.90 -12.44 11.68
N ASN A 106 -48.59 -13.16 12.77
CA ASN A 106 -47.21 -13.38 13.20
C ASN A 106 -46.38 -14.18 12.18
N LYS A 107 -46.97 -15.22 11.55
CA LYS A 107 -46.31 -15.99 10.47
C LYS A 107 -46.11 -15.17 9.20
N MET A 108 -47.07 -14.32 8.84
CA MET A 108 -46.93 -13.43 7.68
C MET A 108 -45.83 -12.39 7.91
N ASN A 109 -45.79 -11.78 9.09
CA ASN A 109 -44.77 -10.79 9.44
C ASN A 109 -43.37 -11.40 9.48
N SER A 110 -43.21 -12.57 10.12
CA SER A 110 -41.93 -13.29 10.15
C SER A 110 -41.49 -13.79 8.77
N GLY A 111 -42.42 -14.27 7.94
CA GLY A 111 -42.12 -14.65 6.56
C GLY A 111 -41.68 -13.46 5.69
N SER A 112 -42.33 -12.30 5.85
CA SER A 112 -41.95 -11.06 5.17
C SER A 112 -40.55 -10.59 5.61
N GLN A 113 -40.28 -10.60 6.92
CA GLN A 113 -38.97 -10.25 7.47
C GLN A 113 -37.88 -11.20 6.95
N ARG A 114 -38.14 -12.52 6.94
CA ARG A 114 -37.19 -13.51 6.42
C ARG A 114 -36.94 -13.35 4.93
N LYS A 115 -37.96 -13.00 4.15
CA LYS A 115 -37.81 -12.70 2.71
C LYS A 115 -36.90 -11.49 2.50
N GLN A 116 -37.06 -10.43 3.29
CA GLN A 116 -36.21 -9.24 3.20
C GLN A 116 -34.77 -9.54 3.59
N GLU A 117 -34.56 -10.29 4.67
CA GLU A 117 -33.23 -10.72 5.12
C GLU A 117 -32.51 -11.56 4.04
N LEU A 118 -33.19 -12.52 3.42
CA LEU A 118 -32.63 -13.32 2.34
C LEU A 118 -32.29 -12.47 1.11
N LYS A 119 -33.10 -11.46 0.80
CA LYS A 119 -32.83 -10.52 -0.29
C LYS A 119 -31.55 -9.73 -0.03
N ASN A 120 -31.40 -9.16 1.16
CA ASN A 120 -30.19 -8.41 1.54
C ASN A 120 -28.95 -9.32 1.48
N ARG A 121 -29.04 -10.53 2.01
CA ARG A 121 -27.93 -11.50 1.98
C ARG A 121 -27.54 -11.92 0.56
N MET A 122 -28.51 -12.02 -0.36
CA MET A 122 -28.22 -12.25 -1.77
C MET A 122 -27.49 -11.08 -2.43
N GLU A 123 -27.82 -9.84 -2.05
CA GLU A 123 -27.14 -8.64 -2.55
C GLU A 123 -25.70 -8.55 -2.01
N GLU A 124 -25.49 -8.85 -0.73
CA GLU A 124 -24.15 -8.95 -0.11
C GLU A 124 -23.28 -10.00 -0.80
N LEU A 125 -23.79 -11.23 -0.99
CA LEU A 125 -23.05 -12.30 -1.65
C LEU A 125 -22.71 -11.98 -3.12
N ARG A 126 -23.55 -11.20 -3.82
CA ARG A 126 -23.24 -10.73 -5.18
C ARG A 126 -22.14 -9.69 -5.19
N ALA A 127 -22.11 -8.79 -4.20
CA ALA A 127 -21.03 -7.82 -4.06
C ALA A 127 -19.70 -8.51 -3.73
N GLU A 128 -19.72 -9.51 -2.83
CA GLU A 128 -18.53 -10.33 -2.53
C GLU A 128 -18.03 -11.10 -3.75
N LEU A 129 -18.94 -11.70 -4.53
CA LEU A 129 -18.58 -12.41 -5.76
C LEU A 129 -17.90 -11.47 -6.76
N ASN A 130 -18.49 -10.30 -7.03
CA ASN A 130 -17.89 -9.31 -7.94
C ASN A 130 -16.49 -8.89 -7.48
N LYS A 131 -16.30 -8.68 -6.16
CA LYS A 131 -14.98 -8.34 -5.61
C LYS A 131 -13.96 -9.47 -5.85
N CYS A 132 -14.35 -10.72 -5.62
CA CYS A 132 -13.48 -11.87 -5.90
C CYS A 132 -13.17 -12.01 -7.40
N GLU A 133 -14.13 -11.72 -8.29
CA GLU A 133 -13.90 -11.74 -9.74
C GLU A 133 -12.92 -10.65 -10.19
N GLU A 134 -13.01 -9.45 -9.62
CA GLU A 134 -12.04 -8.35 -9.86
C GLU A 134 -10.63 -8.73 -9.36
N GLU A 135 -10.51 -9.26 -8.14
CA GLU A 135 -9.23 -9.73 -7.59
C GLU A 135 -8.64 -10.87 -8.44
N TYR A 136 -9.47 -11.82 -8.89
CA TYR A 136 -9.05 -12.91 -9.76
C TYR A 136 -8.53 -12.40 -11.10
N ALA A 137 -9.20 -11.40 -11.71
CA ALA A 137 -8.76 -10.80 -12.96
C ALA A 137 -7.39 -10.12 -12.82
N LEU A 138 -7.20 -9.33 -11.76
CA LEU A 138 -5.92 -8.65 -11.46
C LEU A 138 -4.77 -9.64 -11.25
N ILE A 139 -5.02 -10.73 -10.50
CA ILE A 139 -4.02 -11.78 -10.28
C ILE A 139 -3.73 -12.51 -11.58
N THR A 140 -4.73 -12.82 -12.39
CA THR A 140 -4.55 -13.54 -13.66
C THR A 140 -3.68 -12.74 -14.63
N GLU A 141 -3.92 -11.43 -14.75
CA GLU A 141 -3.09 -10.54 -15.57
C GLU A 141 -1.63 -10.52 -15.06
N SER A 142 -1.45 -10.41 -13.74
CA SER A 142 -0.11 -10.41 -13.12
C SER A 142 0.64 -11.73 -13.32
N VAL A 143 -0.05 -12.86 -13.17
CA VAL A 143 0.52 -14.20 -13.36
C VAL A 143 0.91 -14.42 -14.82
N GLN A 144 0.08 -13.98 -15.77
CA GLN A 144 0.41 -14.09 -17.18
C GLN A 144 1.70 -13.35 -17.53
N VAL A 145 1.88 -12.11 -17.01
CA VAL A 145 3.13 -11.37 -17.16
C VAL A 145 4.30 -12.13 -16.53
N TRP A 146 4.13 -12.73 -15.36
CA TRP A 146 5.20 -13.52 -14.72
C TRP A 146 5.57 -14.78 -15.51
N GLU A 147 4.59 -15.45 -16.10
CA GLU A 147 4.82 -16.62 -16.96
C GLU A 147 5.61 -16.23 -18.22
N GLU A 148 5.26 -15.11 -18.85
CA GLU A 148 5.99 -14.55 -19.99
C GLU A 148 7.42 -14.12 -19.61
N MET A 149 7.60 -13.56 -18.41
CA MET A 149 8.90 -13.07 -17.92
C MET A 149 9.81 -14.17 -17.37
N LYS A 150 9.28 -15.36 -17.09
CA LYS A 150 10.08 -16.46 -16.50
C LYS A 150 11.33 -16.78 -17.32
N ALA A 151 11.18 -17.01 -18.63
CA ALA A 151 12.30 -17.35 -19.49
C ALA A 151 13.32 -16.20 -19.65
N PRO A 152 12.91 -14.94 -19.90
CA PRO A 152 13.82 -13.79 -19.86
C PRO A 152 14.57 -13.65 -18.52
N CYS A 153 13.89 -13.80 -17.38
CA CYS A 153 14.52 -13.74 -16.07
C CYS A 153 15.54 -14.86 -15.85
N GLU A 154 15.23 -16.09 -16.26
CA GLU A 154 16.19 -17.21 -16.20
C GLU A 154 17.42 -16.96 -17.09
N GLN A 155 17.23 -16.39 -18.29
CA GLN A 155 18.35 -16.02 -19.17
C GLN A 155 19.19 -14.88 -18.59
N ALA A 156 18.55 -13.84 -18.07
CA ALA A 156 19.22 -12.72 -17.41
C ALA A 156 20.00 -13.20 -16.18
N THR A 157 19.44 -14.13 -15.40
CA THR A 157 20.12 -14.73 -14.24
C THR A 157 21.37 -15.49 -14.67
N LYS A 158 21.29 -16.33 -15.70
CA LYS A 158 22.46 -17.07 -16.23
C LYS A 158 23.53 -16.13 -16.76
N LEU A 159 23.13 -15.06 -17.47
CA LEU A 159 24.05 -14.06 -17.98
C LEU A 159 24.75 -13.32 -16.82
N ALA A 160 23.99 -12.89 -15.82
CA ALA A 160 24.55 -12.23 -14.63
C ALA A 160 25.53 -13.13 -13.88
N GLN A 161 25.20 -14.42 -13.72
CA GLN A 161 26.10 -15.42 -13.14
C GLN A 161 27.38 -15.58 -13.97
N SER A 162 27.27 -15.65 -15.30
CA SER A 162 28.44 -15.75 -16.18
C SER A 162 29.33 -14.49 -16.09
N CYS A 163 28.72 -13.31 -16.00
CA CYS A 163 29.45 -12.06 -15.80
C CYS A 163 30.13 -12.01 -14.43
N GLN A 164 29.46 -12.49 -13.38
CA GLN A 164 30.04 -12.57 -12.03
C GLN A 164 31.28 -13.47 -12.02
N GLU A 165 31.20 -14.67 -12.61
CA GLU A 165 32.35 -15.59 -12.69
C GLU A 165 33.55 -14.94 -13.40
N LEU A 166 33.30 -14.24 -14.52
CA LEU A 166 34.33 -13.49 -15.23
C LEU A 166 34.88 -12.31 -14.42
N GLU A 167 34.03 -11.59 -13.70
CA GLU A 167 34.43 -10.47 -12.84
C GLU A 167 35.32 -10.95 -11.69
N GLU A 168 34.98 -12.06 -11.05
CA GLU A 168 35.79 -12.68 -10.00
C GLU A 168 37.17 -13.14 -10.53
N GLU A 169 37.20 -13.74 -11.72
CA GLU A 169 38.45 -14.15 -12.39
C GLU A 169 39.34 -12.93 -12.71
N PHE A 170 38.78 -11.91 -13.36
CA PHE A 170 39.54 -10.72 -13.74
C PHE A 170 39.99 -9.88 -12.53
N SER A 171 39.13 -9.74 -11.52
CA SER A 171 39.45 -8.94 -10.33
C SER A 171 40.68 -9.50 -9.60
N SER A 172 40.76 -10.82 -9.41
CA SER A 172 41.92 -11.43 -8.75
C SER A 172 43.23 -11.18 -9.51
N VAL A 173 43.20 -11.20 -10.85
CA VAL A 173 44.39 -10.97 -11.68
C VAL A 173 44.81 -9.50 -11.63
N VAL A 174 43.84 -8.59 -11.72
CA VAL A 174 44.09 -7.15 -11.71
C VAL A 174 44.59 -6.67 -10.35
N GLU A 175 43.98 -7.14 -9.26
CA GLU A 175 44.42 -6.78 -7.90
C GLU A 175 45.86 -7.21 -7.62
N GLN A 176 46.24 -8.42 -8.06
CA GLN A 176 47.63 -8.87 -7.95
C GLN A 176 48.57 -8.02 -8.80
N ALA A 177 48.18 -7.69 -10.03
CA ALA A 177 49.01 -6.88 -10.92
C ALA A 177 49.15 -5.41 -10.45
N LEU A 178 48.23 -4.92 -9.62
CA LEU A 178 48.31 -3.60 -8.99
C LEU A 178 49.33 -3.52 -7.84
N GLU A 179 49.95 -4.62 -7.42
CA GLU A 179 51.09 -4.59 -6.49
C GLU A 179 52.32 -3.89 -7.11
N GLU A 180 52.49 -4.03 -8.42
CA GLU A 180 53.55 -3.42 -9.24
C GLU A 180 52.89 -2.80 -10.49
N PRO A 181 52.24 -1.63 -10.35
CA PRO A 181 51.39 -1.07 -11.40
C PRO A 181 52.16 -0.69 -12.67
N GLU A 182 53.48 -0.50 -12.59
CA GLU A 182 54.36 -0.29 -13.74
C GLU A 182 54.39 -1.50 -14.69
N ASP A 183 54.24 -2.72 -14.16
CA ASP A 183 54.31 -3.97 -14.91
C ASP A 183 52.95 -4.40 -15.52
N LEU A 184 51.92 -3.57 -15.37
CA LEU A 184 50.60 -3.83 -15.96
C LEU A 184 50.69 -3.89 -17.49
N SER A 185 50.24 -5.02 -18.04
CA SER A 185 50.00 -5.13 -19.48
C SER A 185 48.86 -4.19 -19.92
N ALA A 186 48.84 -3.83 -21.20
CA ALA A 186 47.77 -2.99 -21.75
C ALA A 186 46.36 -3.56 -21.53
N ASP A 187 46.21 -4.89 -21.62
CA ASP A 187 44.91 -5.55 -21.40
C ASP A 187 44.49 -5.46 -19.93
N HIS A 188 45.42 -5.61 -18.98
CA HIS A 188 45.12 -5.44 -17.56
C HIS A 188 44.83 -3.98 -17.20
N LEU A 189 45.51 -3.02 -17.83
CA LEU A 189 45.29 -1.60 -17.60
C LEU A 189 43.87 -1.17 -18.03
N ILE A 190 43.34 -1.73 -19.12
CA ILE A 190 41.94 -1.53 -19.53
C ILE A 190 40.97 -2.02 -18.45
N LEU A 191 41.27 -3.16 -17.82
CA LEU A 191 40.45 -3.69 -16.73
C LEU A 191 40.51 -2.77 -15.50
N VAL A 192 41.68 -2.22 -15.16
CA VAL A 192 41.82 -1.20 -14.10
C VAL A 192 40.95 0.01 -14.42
N PHE A 193 41.05 0.56 -15.63
CA PHE A 193 40.25 1.72 -16.04
C PHE A 193 38.75 1.49 -15.93
N ASN A 194 38.29 0.30 -16.34
CA ASN A 194 36.89 -0.09 -16.20
C ASN A 194 36.49 -0.22 -14.72
N ALA A 195 37.32 -0.88 -13.92
CA ALA A 195 37.07 -1.11 -12.49
C ALA A 195 37.00 0.19 -11.68
N VAL A 196 37.79 1.21 -12.04
CA VAL A 196 37.73 2.54 -11.40
C VAL A 196 36.64 3.45 -11.98
N GLY A 197 35.85 2.96 -12.94
CA GLY A 197 34.69 3.66 -13.48
C GLY A 197 34.99 4.68 -14.59
N LEU A 198 36.13 4.59 -15.29
CA LEU A 198 36.35 5.39 -16.50
C LEU A 198 35.35 4.97 -17.58
N SER A 199 34.82 5.95 -18.31
CA SER A 199 33.85 5.67 -19.36
C SER A 199 34.51 4.91 -20.51
N ARG A 200 33.71 4.13 -21.25
CA ARG A 200 34.17 3.41 -22.45
C ARG A 200 34.84 4.36 -23.45
N ASP A 201 34.32 5.57 -23.62
CA ASP A 201 34.84 6.54 -24.57
C ASP A 201 36.24 7.03 -24.15
N ILE A 202 36.44 7.30 -22.85
CA ILE A 202 37.76 7.65 -22.31
C ILE A 202 38.73 6.48 -22.52
N ILE A 203 38.33 5.27 -22.13
CA ILE A 203 39.13 4.05 -22.28
C ILE A 203 39.55 3.85 -23.73
N GLN A 204 38.64 4.03 -24.69
CA GLN A 204 38.96 3.88 -26.12
C GLN A 204 39.96 4.92 -26.61
N LYS A 205 39.88 6.17 -26.13
CA LYS A 205 40.84 7.24 -26.50
C LYS A 205 42.25 6.94 -25.98
N ILE A 206 42.37 6.48 -24.73
CA ILE A 206 43.67 6.23 -24.09
C ILE A 206 44.26 4.84 -24.41
N ALA A 207 43.41 3.81 -24.56
CA ALA A 207 43.85 2.43 -24.78
C ALA A 207 44.08 2.09 -26.26
N ALA A 208 43.76 2.99 -27.20
CA ALA A 208 43.99 2.78 -28.63
C ALA A 208 45.46 2.44 -28.95
N GLU A 209 46.40 2.95 -28.17
CA GLU A 209 47.83 2.75 -28.35
C GLU A 209 48.38 1.50 -27.65
N ARG A 210 47.53 0.74 -26.95
CA ARG A 210 47.94 -0.41 -26.11
C ARG A 210 49.04 -0.06 -25.12
N MET A 211 48.82 1.05 -24.42
CA MET A 211 49.71 1.58 -23.40
C MET A 211 49.87 0.64 -22.22
N THR A 212 51.09 0.46 -21.76
CA THR A 212 51.45 -0.31 -20.55
C THR A 212 51.36 0.55 -19.29
N GLY A 213 51.43 -0.10 -18.12
CA GLY A 213 51.45 0.57 -16.82
C GLY A 213 52.55 1.63 -16.70
N ASP A 214 53.79 1.28 -17.05
CA ASP A 214 54.94 2.19 -17.06
C ASP A 214 54.70 3.44 -17.93
N GLU A 215 54.20 3.25 -19.17
CA GLU A 215 53.90 4.35 -20.08
C GLU A 215 52.76 5.25 -19.57
N PHE A 216 51.76 4.66 -18.91
CA PHE A 216 50.65 5.43 -18.30
C PHE A 216 51.12 6.23 -17.09
N LEU A 217 52.00 5.65 -16.27
CA LEU A 217 52.55 6.29 -15.07
C LEU A 217 53.66 7.30 -15.39
N ASP A 218 54.29 7.25 -16.56
CA ASP A 218 55.33 8.20 -16.96
C ASP A 218 54.85 9.66 -16.84
N PRO A 219 55.44 10.48 -15.95
CA PRO A 219 55.04 11.88 -15.77
C PRO A 219 55.29 12.74 -17.02
N TYR A 220 56.12 12.29 -17.96
CA TYR A 220 56.43 13.00 -19.20
C TYR A 220 55.52 12.61 -20.37
N ASN A 221 54.71 11.55 -20.22
CA ASN A 221 53.81 11.11 -21.26
C ASN A 221 52.54 11.97 -21.30
N SER A 222 52.61 13.13 -21.98
CA SER A 222 51.44 14.00 -22.16
C SER A 222 50.46 13.48 -23.22
N ALA A 223 50.84 12.48 -24.03
CA ALA A 223 50.01 11.94 -25.10
C ALA A 223 48.73 11.30 -24.55
N ILE A 224 48.77 10.79 -23.30
CA ILE A 224 47.62 10.18 -22.61
C ILE A 224 46.43 11.14 -22.45
N TYR A 225 46.67 12.45 -22.55
CA TYR A 225 45.65 13.50 -22.40
C TYR A 225 45.23 14.14 -23.73
N GLU A 226 45.78 13.68 -24.85
CA GLU A 226 45.44 14.18 -26.18
C GLU A 226 44.00 13.77 -26.55
N GLY A 227 43.22 14.72 -27.06
CA GLY A 227 41.82 14.48 -27.41
C GLY A 227 40.83 14.34 -26.23
N LEU A 228 41.30 14.42 -24.98
CA LEU A 228 40.45 14.42 -23.78
C LEU A 228 39.89 15.82 -23.47
N THR A 229 38.64 15.89 -23.00
CA THR A 229 38.10 17.13 -22.40
C THR A 229 38.76 17.41 -21.05
N ASN A 230 38.53 18.60 -20.49
CA ASN A 230 39.09 18.94 -19.18
C ASN A 230 38.59 17.99 -18.08
N GLU A 231 37.32 17.62 -18.10
CA GLU A 231 36.73 16.70 -17.15
C GLU A 231 37.32 15.29 -17.29
N GLU A 232 37.46 14.80 -18.52
CA GLU A 232 38.10 13.51 -18.80
C GLU A 232 39.56 13.49 -18.34
N ARG A 233 40.29 14.61 -18.49
CA ARG A 233 41.66 14.74 -17.99
C ARG A 233 41.74 14.67 -16.48
N LEU A 234 40.77 15.25 -15.77
CA LEU A 234 40.71 15.17 -14.31
C LEU A 234 40.41 13.73 -13.85
N ASP A 235 39.53 13.01 -14.54
CA ASP A 235 39.22 11.61 -14.24
C ASP A 235 40.43 10.69 -14.48
N VAL A 236 41.08 10.82 -15.64
CA VAL A 236 42.30 10.06 -15.96
C VAL A 236 43.45 10.42 -15.02
N GLY A 237 43.62 11.71 -14.72
CA GLY A 237 44.63 12.18 -13.78
C GLY A 237 44.39 11.65 -12.36
N TYR A 238 43.13 11.52 -11.94
CA TYR A 238 42.80 10.92 -10.65
C TYR A 238 43.14 9.43 -10.62
N CYS A 239 42.76 8.68 -11.66
CA CYS A 239 43.13 7.27 -11.81
C CYS A 239 44.65 7.09 -11.73
N LYS A 240 45.41 7.88 -12.49
CA LYS A 240 46.88 7.89 -12.46
C LYS A 240 47.40 8.16 -11.05
N HIS A 241 46.93 9.22 -10.39
CA HIS A 241 47.36 9.57 -9.04
C HIS A 241 47.12 8.43 -8.04
N MET A 242 45.92 7.85 -8.05
CA MET A 242 45.56 6.77 -7.13
C MET A 242 46.36 5.49 -7.38
N MET A 243 46.73 5.23 -8.64
CA MET A 243 47.64 4.13 -9.01
C MET A 243 49.07 4.39 -8.51
N GLU A 244 49.59 5.61 -8.66
CA GLU A 244 50.92 6.01 -8.15
C GLU A 244 51.04 5.84 -6.62
N ILE A 245 49.99 6.19 -5.87
CA ILE A 245 49.98 6.05 -4.41
C ILE A 245 49.47 4.68 -3.93
N ARG A 246 49.23 3.73 -4.86
CA ARG A 246 48.79 2.35 -4.59
C ARG A 246 47.49 2.23 -3.78
N GLN A 247 46.56 3.14 -4.06
CA GLN A 247 45.23 3.22 -3.41
C GLN A 247 44.10 2.68 -4.30
N ILE A 248 44.43 1.80 -5.25
CA ILE A 248 43.45 1.01 -6.02
C ILE A 248 43.40 -0.42 -5.44
N PRO A 249 42.22 -1.03 -5.24
CA PRO A 249 40.88 -0.45 -5.39
C PRO A 249 40.59 0.69 -4.41
N TYR A 250 39.73 1.64 -4.82
CA TYR A 250 39.44 2.87 -4.06
C TYR A 250 38.83 2.63 -2.67
N SER A 251 38.32 1.43 -2.40
CA SER A 251 37.89 1.00 -1.07
C SER A 251 39.01 1.09 -0.01
N LYS A 252 40.28 1.05 -0.44
CA LYS A 252 41.44 1.32 0.43
C LYS A 252 41.54 2.79 0.88
N HIS A 253 40.76 3.67 0.26
CA HIS A 253 40.77 5.14 0.45
C HIS A 253 39.38 5.71 0.78
N ASP A 254 38.43 4.87 1.22
CA ASP A 254 37.04 5.25 1.51
C ASP A 254 36.89 6.33 2.61
N ASP A 255 37.89 6.48 3.48
CA ASP A 255 37.88 7.45 4.58
C ASP A 255 38.12 8.89 4.12
N CYS A 256 38.57 9.10 2.87
CA CYS A 256 38.82 10.44 2.37
C CYS A 256 37.52 11.18 2.05
N VAL A 257 37.21 12.16 2.89
CA VAL A 257 36.00 13.00 2.76
C VAL A 257 35.92 13.78 1.45
N ILE A 258 37.03 13.96 0.72
CA ILE A 258 36.98 14.55 -0.62
C ILE A 258 36.76 13.46 -1.67
N CYS A 259 37.55 12.39 -1.66
CA CYS A 259 37.56 11.43 -2.77
C CYS A 259 36.28 10.62 -2.91
N ARG A 260 35.53 10.42 -1.81
CA ARG A 260 34.24 9.74 -1.84
C ARG A 260 33.09 10.62 -2.34
N CYS A 261 33.26 11.94 -2.35
CA CYS A 261 32.17 12.86 -2.66
C CYS A 261 31.71 12.70 -4.11
N ASP A 262 30.42 12.46 -4.29
CA ASP A 262 29.74 12.87 -5.52
C ASP A 262 29.62 14.40 -5.61
N THR A 263 28.95 14.91 -6.64
CA THR A 263 28.79 16.37 -6.82
C THR A 263 27.93 17.01 -5.72
N GLU A 264 26.94 16.32 -5.17
CA GLU A 264 26.08 16.85 -4.11
C GLU A 264 26.79 16.84 -2.76
N GLU A 265 27.51 15.76 -2.45
CA GLU A 265 28.34 15.65 -1.25
C GLU A 265 29.48 16.68 -1.25
N LEU A 266 30.08 16.94 -2.41
CA LEU A 266 31.11 17.98 -2.56
C LEU A 266 30.56 19.38 -2.23
N ILE A 267 29.29 19.63 -2.52
CA ILE A 267 28.66 20.92 -2.23
C ILE A 267 28.50 21.12 -0.73
N TYR A 268 28.11 20.09 0.00
CA TYR A 268 28.12 20.15 1.47
C TYR A 268 29.51 20.45 2.00
N LEU A 269 30.57 19.86 1.41
CA LEU A 269 31.95 20.19 1.79
C LEU A 269 32.30 21.66 1.51
N PHE A 270 31.79 22.25 0.42
CA PHE A 270 31.97 23.69 0.14
C PHE A 270 31.25 24.58 1.15
N GLU A 271 30.09 24.14 1.65
CA GLU A 271 29.34 24.83 2.69
C GLU A 271 30.02 24.73 4.05
N GLU A 272 30.61 23.57 4.40
CA GLU A 272 31.42 23.41 5.61
C GLU A 272 32.69 24.28 5.59
N HIS A 273 33.22 24.55 4.39
CA HIS A 273 34.38 25.41 4.13
C HIS A 273 33.99 26.73 3.45
N GLU A 274 33.09 27.51 4.08
CA GLU A 274 32.58 28.79 3.53
C GLU A 274 33.70 29.74 3.07
N GLU A 275 34.87 29.69 3.72
CA GLU A 275 36.05 30.49 3.38
C GLU A 275 36.61 30.19 1.99
N TRP A 276 36.32 29.03 1.40
CA TRP A 276 36.74 28.67 0.04
C TRP A 276 36.05 29.52 -1.03
N LYS A 277 34.86 30.05 -0.74
CA LYS A 277 34.07 30.91 -1.64
C LYS A 277 33.84 30.29 -3.03
N LEU A 278 33.63 28.97 -3.05
CA LEU A 278 33.33 28.23 -4.29
C LEU A 278 31.82 28.23 -4.51
N SER A 279 31.40 28.35 -5.78
CA SER A 279 29.98 28.34 -6.14
C SER A 279 29.46 26.91 -6.30
N PRO A 280 28.45 26.48 -5.52
CA PRO A 280 27.78 25.20 -5.72
C PRO A 280 27.19 25.02 -7.11
N ASP A 281 26.59 26.08 -7.68
CA ASP A 281 25.98 26.05 -9.01
C ASP A 281 27.00 25.72 -10.11
N ILE A 282 28.24 26.22 -9.98
CA ILE A 282 29.32 25.91 -10.91
C ILE A 282 29.71 24.43 -10.80
N ALA A 283 29.80 23.87 -9.59
CA ALA A 283 30.10 22.46 -9.38
C ALA A 283 29.03 21.56 -10.01
N LYS A 284 27.74 21.87 -9.81
CA LYS A 284 26.62 21.15 -10.46
C LYS A 284 26.68 21.25 -11.97
N LYS A 285 26.81 22.47 -12.50
CA LYS A 285 26.80 22.73 -13.95
C LYS A 285 27.94 22.03 -14.68
N LYS A 286 29.12 21.93 -14.05
CA LYS A 286 30.29 21.27 -14.62
C LYS A 286 30.48 19.82 -14.16
N CYS A 287 29.52 19.28 -13.40
CA CYS A 287 29.58 17.94 -12.83
C CYS A 287 30.92 17.67 -12.10
N ILE A 288 31.35 18.61 -11.26
CA ILE A 288 32.56 18.47 -10.46
C ILE A 288 32.22 17.60 -9.25
N ASN A 289 32.85 16.45 -9.13
CA ASN A 289 32.80 15.57 -7.96
C ASN A 289 34.10 15.69 -7.17
N GLY A 290 34.18 14.98 -6.05
CA GLY A 290 35.36 14.92 -5.19
C GLY A 290 36.68 14.63 -5.90
N PRO A 291 36.80 13.52 -6.65
CA PRO A 291 37.98 13.19 -7.45
C PRO A 291 38.41 14.30 -8.41
N ARG A 292 37.48 14.85 -9.20
CA ARG A 292 37.77 15.95 -10.13
C ARG A 292 38.22 17.20 -9.38
N PHE A 293 37.50 17.57 -8.33
CA PHE A 293 37.86 18.71 -7.49
C PHE A 293 39.26 18.56 -6.93
N PHE A 294 39.63 17.37 -6.42
CA PHE A 294 40.96 17.11 -5.90
C PHE A 294 42.06 17.30 -6.95
N MET A 295 41.82 16.87 -8.19
CA MET A 295 42.80 16.94 -9.27
C MET A 295 43.01 18.34 -9.85
N MET A 296 42.06 19.26 -9.69
CA MET A 296 42.20 20.62 -10.23
C MET A 296 43.46 21.33 -9.72
N SER A 297 44.22 21.93 -10.62
CA SER A 297 45.33 22.83 -10.30
C SER A 297 44.83 24.18 -9.77
N ILE A 298 45.77 25.00 -9.27
CA ILE A 298 45.48 26.37 -8.83
C ILE A 298 44.85 27.19 -9.97
N ASN A 299 45.35 27.06 -11.20
CA ASN A 299 44.84 27.82 -12.34
C ASN A 299 43.43 27.35 -12.71
N GLU A 300 43.17 26.04 -12.70
CA GLU A 300 41.84 25.50 -13.02
C GLU A 300 40.80 25.89 -11.96
N LEU A 301 41.19 25.95 -10.67
CA LEU A 301 40.34 26.45 -9.60
C LEU A 301 40.00 27.93 -9.77
N GLU A 302 41.00 28.76 -10.08
CA GLU A 302 40.84 30.19 -10.37
C GLU A 302 39.88 30.42 -11.54
N GLU A 303 40.12 29.74 -12.67
CA GLU A 303 39.32 29.90 -13.89
C GLU A 303 37.90 29.33 -13.74
N THR A 304 37.76 28.15 -13.14
CA THR A 304 36.48 27.46 -13.07
C THR A 304 35.52 28.14 -12.12
N PHE A 305 35.98 28.53 -10.94
CA PHE A 305 35.14 29.15 -9.93
C PHE A 305 35.21 30.68 -9.93
N SER A 306 36.01 31.27 -10.84
CA SER A 306 36.18 32.73 -10.94
C SER A 306 36.60 33.39 -9.62
N ILE A 307 37.46 32.70 -8.87
CA ILE A 307 38.03 33.16 -7.60
C ILE A 307 39.44 33.75 -7.81
N SER A 308 39.95 34.54 -6.87
CA SER A 308 41.32 35.07 -6.99
C SER A 308 42.38 33.95 -6.92
N ARG A 309 43.52 34.13 -7.60
CA ARG A 309 44.68 33.23 -7.47
C ARG A 309 45.11 32.94 -6.03
N ALA A 310 45.04 33.94 -5.15
CA ALA A 310 45.37 33.78 -3.73
C ALA A 310 44.39 32.81 -3.06
N GLN A 311 43.09 32.96 -3.33
CA GLN A 311 42.05 32.05 -2.85
C GLN A 311 42.23 30.64 -3.43
N ALA A 312 42.47 30.51 -4.73
CA ALA A 312 42.68 29.23 -5.39
C ALA A 312 43.88 28.47 -4.81
N ARG A 313 44.96 29.17 -4.41
CA ARG A 313 46.10 28.57 -3.69
C ARG A 313 45.71 28.04 -2.31
N THR A 314 44.91 28.79 -1.56
CA THR A 314 44.40 28.35 -0.24
C THR A 314 43.58 27.08 -0.39
N VAL A 315 42.57 27.09 -1.25
CA VAL A 315 41.71 25.93 -1.53
C VAL A 315 42.55 24.72 -1.99
N TRP A 316 43.49 24.94 -2.91
CA TRP A 316 44.35 23.87 -3.40
C TRP A 316 45.20 23.23 -2.29
N LYS A 317 45.73 24.05 -1.37
CA LYS A 317 46.52 23.55 -0.24
C LYS A 317 45.66 22.77 0.75
N GLU A 318 44.51 23.32 1.11
CA GLU A 318 43.63 22.73 2.12
C GLU A 318 43.01 21.42 1.64
N LYS A 319 42.53 21.34 0.40
CA LYS A 319 42.00 20.08 -0.16
C LYS A 319 43.08 18.99 -0.22
N LYS A 320 44.33 19.34 -0.53
CA LYS A 320 45.46 18.39 -0.50
C LYS A 320 45.75 17.94 0.93
N GLN A 321 45.73 18.86 1.90
CA GLN A 321 45.92 18.53 3.30
C GLN A 321 44.84 17.56 3.83
N ILE A 322 43.56 17.81 3.49
CA ILE A 322 42.44 16.94 3.86
C ILE A 322 42.64 15.53 3.28
N HIS A 323 43.01 15.43 2.00
CA HIS A 323 43.25 14.13 1.35
C HIS A 323 44.45 13.38 1.96
N TYR A 324 45.60 14.06 2.13
CA TYR A 324 46.79 13.41 2.68
C TYR A 324 46.63 13.03 4.16
N ALA A 325 45.79 13.74 4.93
CA ALA A 325 45.44 13.33 6.28
C ALA A 325 44.68 11.99 6.30
N ALA A 326 43.85 11.72 5.29
CA ALA A 326 43.16 10.44 5.15
C ALA A 326 44.10 9.28 4.78
N LEU A 327 45.20 9.56 4.07
CA LEU A 327 46.21 8.56 3.68
C LEU A 327 47.16 8.16 4.82
N SER A 328 47.14 8.86 5.95
CA SER A 328 47.98 8.58 7.12
C SER A 328 47.13 8.47 8.38
N PRO A 329 46.33 7.39 8.54
CA PRO A 329 45.58 7.18 9.76
C PRO A 329 46.54 6.78 10.90
N GLY A 330 47.14 7.79 11.56
CA GLY A 330 47.88 7.65 12.81
C GLY A 330 49.41 7.77 12.71
N ILE A 331 49.90 8.98 13.02
CA ILE A 331 50.90 9.14 14.09
C ILE A 331 50.14 9.51 15.36
#